data_AF-A0AAJ7U5H2-F1
#
_entry.id   AF-A0AAJ7U5H2-F1
#
_cell.length_a   1.000
_cell.length_b   1.000
_cell.length_c   1.000
_cell.angle_alpha   90.00
_cell.angle_beta   90.00
_cell.angle_gamma   90.00
#
_symmetry.space_group_name_H-M   'P 1'
#
loop_
_entity.id
_entity.type
_entity.pdbx_description
1 polymer ?
#
loop_
_entity_poly.entity_id
_entity_poly.type
_entity_poly.pdbx_seq_one_letter_code
_entity_poly.pdbx_strand_id
1 'polypeptide(L)'
;MSLWVLRSCPARPGWLPAAGLGLLLLLFLLLLPPLAPKLRPLRCILGGGGGEGGSGRATHVDACGGGGRPEYAATTALLGLVMRLPLGLGVGGDGGAVEAGAGGWSWPATEKPKTSPDIRLEAQASLHQALEMKRQGKRDKARRLFQHCLRLDPDFPDALNEYGLFLEEDENVVQADHMFNRALALMPCHLQALSNRGRTSPLVEEIDQRRFAIIDSKVKKLLLIPKWDGALRRVMEESYYHHIHHTVALEGNTLTLSEIKHIVETRYAVYGKSLAEQNEVLGIDAAMKYMNASLVNRIGSITTTDILEIHRRVLGHVDPIEAGYFRRSRVFVGSHLPPEPREVERHMGKFTQWLNSEEALALHPIEFAALAHYRLVYVHPFVDGNGRTSRLLMNLILMQAGYPPVTIRKEQRAEYYTALQVGNDGDVRPFIRFIARCAEMTLDQYLIASSDFSPDKGLPESIPEYSNTIQLKDW
;
A
#
# COMPACT_ATOMS: atom_id res chain seq x y z
N MET A 1 53.28 0.19 35.11
CA MET A 1 53.74 1.48 35.69
C MET A 1 52.87 2.57 35.08
N SER A 2 52.07 3.40 35.74
CA SER A 2 51.61 3.66 37.12
C SER A 2 50.45 4.65 36.90
N LEU A 3 49.20 4.38 37.30
CA LEU A 3 48.57 4.73 38.60
C LEU A 3 48.40 6.25 38.87
N TRP A 4 47.14 6.62 39.18
CA TRP A 4 46.65 7.70 40.08
C TRP A 4 46.43 9.11 39.45
N VAL A 5 45.37 9.91 39.72
CA VAL A 5 44.61 10.21 40.97
C VAL A 5 43.22 10.83 40.68
N LEU A 6 42.23 10.47 41.53
CA LEU A 6 40.93 11.10 41.83
C LEU A 6 41.01 12.39 42.68
N ARG A 7 40.09 13.35 42.50
CA ARG A 7 39.45 14.21 43.56
C ARG A 7 38.58 15.28 42.86
N SER A 8 37.50 15.85 43.39
CA SER A 8 36.52 15.56 44.45
C SER A 8 35.47 16.67 44.36
N CYS A 9 34.23 16.35 44.72
CA CYS A 9 33.09 17.25 44.87
C CYS A 9 33.21 18.16 46.12
N PRO A 10 32.39 19.23 46.23
CA PRO A 10 31.40 19.30 47.33
C PRO A 10 30.00 19.76 46.82
N ALA A 11 28.92 19.00 47.05
CA ALA A 11 27.95 19.05 48.18
C ALA A 11 27.21 20.40 48.35
N ARG A 12 25.90 20.56 48.03
CA ARG A 12 24.60 20.16 48.67
C ARG A 12 23.79 21.46 49.02
N PRO A 13 22.50 21.48 49.44
CA PRO A 13 21.54 20.38 49.79
C PRO A 13 20.15 20.47 49.12
N GLY A 14 19.40 19.37 48.96
CA GLY A 14 18.31 18.90 49.86
C GLY A 14 16.98 18.94 49.08
N TRP A 15 16.13 17.91 48.98
CA TRP A 15 15.45 17.13 50.02
C TRP A 15 15.32 15.63 49.63
N LEU A 16 15.16 14.78 50.66
CA LEU A 16 15.17 13.30 50.67
C LEU A 16 13.79 12.79 51.22
N PRO A 17 13.50 11.47 51.33
CA PRO A 17 12.39 10.82 50.63
C PRO A 17 11.39 10.12 51.58
N ALA A 18 10.42 9.39 51.03
CA ALA A 18 9.69 8.35 51.75
C ALA A 18 9.85 7.00 51.03
N ALA A 19 10.26 5.99 51.79
CA ALA A 19 10.46 4.61 51.36
C ALA A 19 9.48 3.69 52.12
N GLY A 20 9.10 2.58 51.46
CA GLY A 20 8.93 1.28 52.12
C GLY A 20 7.52 0.88 52.56
N LEU A 21 7.03 -0.21 51.95
CA LEU A 21 6.14 -1.28 52.45
C LEU A 21 5.50 -1.93 51.19
N GLY A 22 5.52 -3.23 50.92
CA GLY A 22 6.03 -4.40 51.62
C GLY A 22 5.76 -5.60 50.71
N LEU A 23 6.75 -6.47 50.60
CA LEU A 23 6.71 -7.75 49.91
C LEU A 23 6.11 -8.78 50.88
N LEU A 24 4.87 -9.25 50.69
CA LEU A 24 4.31 -10.48 51.30
C LEU A 24 2.84 -10.69 50.92
N LEU A 25 2.56 -11.66 50.03
CA LEU A 25 1.43 -12.59 50.13
C LEU A 25 1.43 -13.57 48.94
N LEU A 26 2.30 -14.57 49.06
CA LEU A 26 2.16 -15.90 48.49
C LEU A 26 2.14 -16.84 49.70
N LEU A 27 1.18 -17.77 49.74
CA LEU A 27 0.84 -18.74 50.80
C LEU A 27 -0.25 -18.31 51.82
N PHE A 28 -1.51 -18.55 51.45
CA PHE A 28 -2.36 -19.41 52.28
C PHE A 28 -3.04 -20.45 51.39
N LEU A 29 -2.65 -21.70 51.63
CA LEU A 29 -3.14 -22.94 51.06
C LEU A 29 -4.34 -23.42 51.88
N LEU A 30 -5.22 -24.21 51.26
CA LEU A 30 -6.02 -25.28 51.87
C LEU A 30 -7.21 -24.89 52.76
N LEU A 31 -8.40 -24.85 52.15
CA LEU A 31 -9.50 -25.71 52.58
C LEU A 31 -10.12 -26.36 51.32
N LEU A 32 -9.64 -27.59 51.11
CA LEU A 32 -10.08 -28.73 50.28
C LEU A 32 -11.63 -28.98 50.24
N PRO A 33 -12.14 -29.96 49.45
CA PRO A 33 -11.82 -30.39 48.08
C PRO A 33 -13.08 -30.97 47.32
N PRO A 34 -13.01 -32.01 46.44
CA PRO A 34 -13.62 -31.95 45.11
C PRO A 34 -14.69 -33.04 44.88
N LEU A 35 -15.32 -33.09 43.71
CA LEU A 35 -15.96 -34.32 43.22
C LEU A 35 -16.02 -34.35 41.69
N ALA A 36 -15.36 -35.36 41.13
CA ALA A 36 -15.72 -36.04 39.88
C ALA A 36 -15.97 -37.53 40.26
N PRO A 37 -16.26 -38.51 39.37
CA PRO A 37 -16.78 -38.52 37.99
C PRO A 37 -17.92 -39.57 37.80
N LYS A 38 -18.41 -39.83 36.56
CA LYS A 38 -18.85 -41.14 35.98
C LYS A 38 -19.45 -40.92 34.57
N LEU A 39 -18.80 -41.34 33.47
CA LEU A 39 -18.92 -42.63 32.74
C LEU A 39 -20.26 -42.87 31.99
N ARG A 40 -20.24 -42.64 30.65
CA ARG A 40 -20.68 -43.45 29.45
C ARG A 40 -21.70 -44.62 29.61
N PRO A 41 -22.29 -45.23 28.52
CA PRO A 41 -22.59 -44.80 27.12
C PRO A 41 -23.92 -45.40 26.52
N LEU A 42 -24.11 -45.30 25.18
CA LEU A 42 -24.99 -46.08 24.25
C LEU A 42 -26.49 -45.69 24.22
N ARG A 43 -27.24 -45.70 23.10
CA ARG A 43 -27.24 -46.61 21.93
C ARG A 43 -28.09 -46.05 20.78
N CYS A 44 -27.75 -46.42 19.54
CA CYS A 44 -28.59 -46.36 18.35
C CYS A 44 -29.83 -47.26 18.47
N ILE A 45 -30.98 -46.86 17.88
CA ILE A 45 -31.99 -47.75 17.30
C ILE A 45 -32.46 -47.18 15.96
N LEU A 46 -32.60 -48.09 15.00
CA LEU A 46 -32.98 -47.99 13.59
C LEU A 46 -34.46 -47.68 13.33
N GLY A 47 -34.74 -47.26 12.09
CA GLY A 47 -36.03 -47.42 11.39
C GLY A 47 -36.65 -46.08 11.01
N GLY A 48 -37.01 -45.76 9.77
CA GLY A 48 -37.23 -46.57 8.57
C GLY A 48 -38.49 -46.03 7.87
N GLY A 49 -38.40 -45.76 6.55
CA GLY A 49 -39.51 -45.39 5.66
C GLY A 49 -39.95 -43.92 5.78
N GLY A 50 -40.26 -43.18 4.72
CA GLY A 50 -40.51 -43.51 3.32
C GLY A 50 -41.52 -42.50 2.78
N GLY A 51 -41.35 -42.07 1.53
CA GLY A 51 -42.44 -41.56 0.67
C GLY A 51 -42.77 -40.06 0.74
N GLU A 52 -42.59 -39.42 -0.42
CA GLU A 52 -43.56 -38.55 -1.13
C GLU A 52 -44.23 -37.40 -0.34
N GLY A 53 -44.30 -36.15 -0.79
CA GLY A 53 -44.33 -35.56 -2.12
C GLY A 53 -45.27 -34.34 -2.04
N GLY A 54 -45.04 -33.32 -2.88
CA GLY A 54 -46.10 -32.37 -3.29
C GLY A 54 -46.28 -31.08 -2.48
N SER A 55 -45.81 -29.97 -3.07
CA SER A 55 -46.62 -28.82 -3.50
C SER A 55 -47.73 -28.26 -2.58
N GLY A 56 -47.64 -26.96 -2.24
CA GLY A 56 -48.84 -26.18 -1.91
C GLY A 56 -48.58 -24.78 -1.34
N ARG A 57 -48.86 -23.75 -2.13
CA ARG A 57 -48.87 -22.32 -1.79
C ARG A 57 -50.13 -21.91 -1.02
N ALA A 58 -50.03 -20.76 -0.32
CA ALA A 58 -51.10 -19.80 0.01
C ALA A 58 -52.07 -20.27 1.13
N THR A 59 -52.69 -19.45 2.00
CA THR A 59 -52.81 -18.00 2.24
C THR A 59 -53.61 -17.84 3.54
N HIS A 60 -53.24 -16.86 4.38
CA HIS A 60 -54.12 -15.85 5.01
C HIS A 60 -55.31 -16.22 5.96
N VAL A 61 -55.30 -15.52 7.12
CA VAL A 61 -56.42 -14.82 7.83
C VAL A 61 -57.25 -15.53 8.92
N ASP A 62 -57.30 -14.84 10.08
CA ASP A 62 -58.30 -14.72 11.17
C ASP A 62 -58.62 -15.91 12.09
N ALA A 63 -59.01 -15.75 13.37
CA ALA A 63 -59.06 -14.65 14.34
C ALA A 63 -59.64 -15.23 15.66
N CYS A 64 -59.70 -14.41 16.71
CA CYS A 64 -60.49 -14.53 17.96
C CYS A 64 -59.90 -15.42 19.07
N GLY A 65 -59.86 -15.00 20.34
CA GLY A 65 -60.35 -13.80 21.00
C GLY A 65 -60.29 -13.95 22.52
N GLY A 66 -60.55 -12.86 23.25
CA GLY A 66 -61.02 -12.91 24.63
C GLY A 66 -59.99 -12.63 25.72
N GLY A 67 -59.82 -11.35 26.06
CA GLY A 67 -59.24 -10.91 27.34
C GLY A 67 -60.36 -10.54 28.33
N GLY A 68 -60.16 -10.91 29.60
CA GLY A 68 -60.89 -10.42 30.77
C GLY A 68 -59.91 -10.08 31.91
N ARG A 69 -59.86 -8.80 32.31
CA ARG A 69 -59.16 -8.20 33.48
C ARG A 69 -60.08 -8.26 34.73
N PRO A 70 -59.78 -7.69 35.94
CA PRO A 70 -58.68 -6.81 36.44
C PRO A 70 -58.04 -7.31 37.79
N GLU A 71 -57.01 -6.71 38.41
CA GLU A 71 -56.93 -5.45 39.22
C GLU A 71 -55.43 -5.09 39.47
N TYR A 72 -54.96 -3.85 39.18
CA TYR A 72 -54.59 -2.74 40.11
C TYR A 72 -53.65 -3.14 41.29
N ALA A 73 -52.50 -2.49 41.58
CA ALA A 73 -52.05 -1.12 41.32
C ALA A 73 -50.51 -0.93 41.48
N ALA A 74 -50.03 0.16 40.86
CA ALA A 74 -48.88 1.04 41.21
C ALA A 74 -47.45 0.46 41.07
N THR A 75 -46.44 1.10 40.46
CA THR A 75 -46.00 2.51 40.53
C THR A 75 -45.02 2.88 39.39
N THR A 76 -45.07 4.16 39.00
CA THR A 76 -43.96 5.07 38.59
C THR A 76 -43.17 4.93 37.26
N ALA A 77 -43.27 6.05 36.52
CA ALA A 77 -42.20 6.80 35.82
C ALA A 77 -41.82 6.41 34.37
N LEU A 78 -42.49 7.06 33.41
CA LEU A 78 -42.01 7.30 32.05
C LEU A 78 -42.12 8.82 31.82
N LEU A 79 -40.97 9.50 31.79
CA LEU A 79 -40.86 10.91 31.42
C LEU A 79 -39.98 10.98 30.19
N GLY A 80 -40.62 11.33 29.06
CA GLY A 80 -39.95 11.80 27.86
C GLY A 80 -39.29 13.15 28.12
N LEU A 81 -38.09 13.31 27.58
CA LEU A 81 -37.38 14.58 27.46
C LEU A 81 -36.72 14.55 26.08
N VAL A 82 -37.35 15.15 25.06
CA VAL A 82 -37.03 16.49 24.55
C VAL A 82 -35.53 16.64 24.28
N MET A 83 -35.13 16.34 23.04
CA MET A 83 -33.90 16.88 22.46
C MET A 83 -34.29 17.87 21.36
N ARG A 84 -33.74 19.08 21.53
CA ARG A 84 -34.04 20.34 20.85
C ARG A 84 -33.71 20.33 19.36
N LEU A 85 -34.62 20.85 18.55
CA LEU A 85 -34.28 21.66 17.37
C LEU A 85 -33.62 22.97 17.84
N PRO A 86 -32.63 23.47 17.08
CA PRO A 86 -32.65 24.88 16.76
C PRO A 86 -32.62 25.07 15.24
N LEU A 87 -33.70 25.66 14.72
CA LEU A 87 -33.62 26.50 13.54
C LEU A 87 -32.76 27.72 13.90
N GLY A 88 -31.63 27.88 13.21
CA GLY A 88 -30.76 29.04 13.29
C GLY A 88 -30.11 29.24 11.94
N LEU A 89 -30.70 30.12 11.13
CA LEU A 89 -30.11 30.68 9.92
C LEU A 89 -28.77 31.34 10.27
N GLY A 90 -27.69 30.85 9.68
CA GLY A 90 -26.36 31.42 9.78
C GLY A 90 -25.53 30.96 8.58
N VAL A 91 -25.40 31.85 7.60
CA VAL A 91 -24.58 31.69 6.40
C VAL A 91 -23.11 31.63 6.83
N GLY A 92 -22.43 30.53 6.51
CA GLY A 92 -21.00 30.34 6.72
C GLY A 92 -20.57 29.02 6.09
N GLY A 93 -20.11 29.08 4.84
CA GLY A 93 -19.67 27.91 4.09
C GLY A 93 -18.30 27.45 4.54
N ASP A 94 -18.25 26.31 5.23
CA ASP A 94 -17.07 25.45 5.26
C ASP A 94 -17.29 24.33 4.25
N GLY A 95 -16.60 24.45 3.12
CA GLY A 95 -16.50 23.40 2.12
C GLY A 95 -15.66 22.26 2.69
N GLY A 96 -16.32 21.21 3.15
CA GLY A 96 -15.69 19.97 3.57
C GLY A 96 -14.89 19.35 2.44
N ALA A 97 -13.56 19.52 2.48
CA ALA A 97 -12.66 18.51 2.00
C ALA A 97 -12.95 17.24 2.81
N VAL A 98 -13.17 16.12 2.13
CA VAL A 98 -13.14 14.81 2.77
C VAL A 98 -11.71 14.64 3.28
N GLU A 99 -11.48 14.97 4.55
CA GLU A 99 -10.34 14.50 5.32
C GLU A 99 -10.46 12.97 5.37
N ALA A 100 -9.84 12.29 4.40
CA ALA A 100 -9.38 10.94 4.62
C ALA A 100 -8.44 11.02 5.82
N GLY A 101 -8.81 10.37 6.91
CA GLY A 101 -8.20 10.52 8.23
C GLY A 101 -6.71 10.16 8.25
N ALA A 102 -5.87 11.13 7.89
CA ALA A 102 -4.43 11.11 8.04
C ALA A 102 -4.08 12.19 9.08
N GLY A 103 -3.65 11.75 10.27
CA GLY A 103 -3.25 12.65 11.34
C GLY A 103 -2.21 13.67 10.88
N GLY A 104 -2.58 14.95 10.87
CA GLY A 104 -1.69 16.12 10.99
C GLY A 104 -0.48 16.16 10.06
N TRP A 105 -0.60 15.64 8.84
CA TRP A 105 0.48 15.68 7.86
C TRP A 105 0.17 16.66 6.72
N SER A 106 0.69 17.88 6.80
CA SER A 106 0.63 18.90 5.74
C SER A 106 1.98 19.06 5.06
N TRP A 107 2.02 18.95 3.72
CA TRP A 107 3.23 19.10 2.91
C TRP A 107 3.40 20.55 2.42
N PRO A 108 4.61 21.14 2.45
CA PRO A 108 4.86 22.44 1.81
C PRO A 108 4.80 22.28 0.29
N ALA A 109 3.95 23.07 -0.39
CA ALA A 109 3.87 23.09 -1.84
C ALA A 109 5.15 23.69 -2.45
N THR A 110 5.74 23.00 -3.42
CA THR A 110 6.83 23.57 -4.23
C THR A 110 6.23 24.61 -5.17
N GLU A 111 6.65 25.88 -5.06
CA GLU A 111 6.18 26.95 -5.95
C GLU A 111 6.71 26.70 -7.38
N LYS A 112 5.83 26.23 -8.28
CA LYS A 112 6.13 26.09 -9.70
C LYS A 112 6.12 27.47 -10.38
N PRO A 113 7.01 27.72 -11.36
CA PRO A 113 7.01 28.98 -12.11
C PRO A 113 5.66 29.15 -12.83
N LYS A 114 5.01 30.30 -12.62
CA LYS A 114 3.72 30.61 -13.24
C LYS A 114 3.88 30.75 -14.76
N THR A 115 2.95 30.17 -15.51
CA THR A 115 2.88 30.29 -16.98
C THR A 115 2.73 31.73 -17.42
N SER A 116 3.40 32.11 -18.53
CA SER A 116 3.33 33.48 -19.05
C SER A 116 1.92 33.80 -19.54
N PRO A 117 1.49 35.07 -19.47
CA PRO A 117 0.14 35.46 -19.90
C PRO A 117 -0.12 35.15 -21.39
N ASP A 118 0.91 35.27 -22.23
CA ASP A 118 0.81 34.96 -23.67
C ASP A 118 0.57 33.48 -23.92
N ILE A 119 1.30 32.59 -23.23
CA ILE A 119 1.11 31.13 -23.33
C ILE A 119 -0.27 30.74 -22.82
N ARG A 120 -0.76 31.38 -21.75
CA ARG A 120 -2.11 31.15 -21.25
C ARG A 120 -3.19 31.54 -22.26
N LEU A 121 -3.00 32.63 -22.99
CA LEU A 121 -3.92 33.03 -24.06
C LEU A 121 -3.95 32.01 -25.21
N GLU A 122 -2.79 31.49 -25.60
CA GLU A 122 -2.68 30.41 -26.59
C GLU A 122 -3.34 29.11 -26.11
N ALA A 123 -3.17 28.77 -24.82
CA ALA A 123 -3.83 27.63 -24.20
C ALA A 123 -5.36 27.80 -24.19
N GLN A 124 -5.86 29.01 -23.90
CA GLN A 124 -7.29 29.32 -23.94
C GLN A 124 -7.86 29.22 -25.37
N ALA A 125 -7.14 29.73 -26.37
CA ALA A 125 -7.53 29.58 -27.77
C ALA A 125 -7.59 28.10 -28.19
N SER A 126 -6.60 27.30 -27.75
CA SER A 126 -6.56 25.85 -27.97
C SER A 126 -7.73 25.12 -27.31
N LEU A 127 -8.13 25.54 -26.10
CA LEU A 127 -9.30 25.01 -25.40
C LEU A 127 -10.59 25.28 -26.18
N HIS A 128 -10.78 26.52 -26.66
CA HIS A 128 -11.96 26.86 -27.48
C HIS A 128 -12.04 26.00 -28.74
N GLN A 129 -10.91 25.78 -29.42
CA GLN A 129 -10.86 24.89 -30.57
C GLN A 129 -11.17 23.44 -30.20
N ALA A 130 -10.68 22.96 -29.05
CA ALA A 130 -10.98 21.61 -28.57
C ALA A 130 -12.49 21.40 -28.35
N LEU A 131 -13.15 22.37 -27.72
CA LEU A 131 -14.60 22.37 -27.50
C LEU A 131 -15.39 22.41 -28.80
N GLU A 132 -14.95 23.20 -29.78
CA GLU A 132 -15.59 23.26 -31.09
C GLU A 132 -15.42 21.94 -31.86
N MET A 133 -14.22 21.34 -31.83
CA MET A 133 -14.00 20.02 -32.42
C MET A 133 -14.83 18.93 -31.73
N LYS A 134 -15.03 19.02 -30.41
CA LYS A 134 -15.91 18.15 -29.63
C LYS A 134 -17.35 18.27 -30.11
N ARG A 135 -17.87 19.51 -30.27
CA ARG A 135 -19.22 19.78 -30.80
C ARG A 135 -19.43 19.25 -32.22
N GLN A 136 -18.38 19.29 -33.05
CA GLN A 136 -18.39 18.73 -34.40
C GLN A 136 -18.26 17.19 -34.44
N GLY A 137 -18.17 16.52 -33.29
CA GLY A 137 -17.99 15.06 -33.18
C GLY A 137 -16.59 14.56 -33.56
N LYS A 138 -15.61 15.46 -33.78
CA LYS A 138 -14.23 15.11 -34.16
C LYS A 138 -13.39 14.76 -32.93
N ARG A 139 -13.73 13.64 -32.28
CA ARG A 139 -13.17 13.21 -30.97
C ARG A 139 -11.63 13.15 -30.92
N ASP A 140 -10.98 12.53 -31.92
CA ASP A 140 -9.50 12.42 -31.91
C ASP A 140 -8.80 13.78 -31.96
N LYS A 141 -9.35 14.72 -32.75
CA LYS A 141 -8.81 16.08 -32.84
C LYS A 141 -9.04 16.84 -31.54
N ALA A 142 -10.24 16.72 -30.96
CA ALA A 142 -10.54 17.32 -29.67
C ALA A 142 -9.57 16.83 -28.59
N ARG A 143 -9.35 15.51 -28.49
CA ARG A 143 -8.40 14.91 -27.53
C ARG A 143 -6.99 15.46 -27.68
N ARG A 144 -6.47 15.55 -28.91
CA ARG A 144 -5.12 16.11 -29.17
C ARG A 144 -5.05 17.59 -28.79
N LEU A 145 -6.10 18.36 -29.03
CA LEU A 145 -6.17 19.78 -28.66
C LEU A 145 -6.24 19.97 -27.14
N PHE A 146 -7.01 19.15 -26.41
CA PHE A 146 -7.00 19.16 -24.94
C PHE A 146 -5.61 18.83 -24.38
N GLN A 147 -4.96 17.79 -24.90
CA GLN A 147 -3.60 17.43 -24.49
C GLN A 147 -2.58 18.52 -24.85
N HIS A 148 -2.77 19.22 -25.97
CA HIS A 148 -1.93 20.36 -26.34
C HIS A 148 -2.13 21.53 -25.38
N CYS A 149 -3.39 21.86 -25.04
CA CYS A 149 -3.74 22.89 -24.07
C CYS A 149 -3.05 22.64 -22.71
N LEU A 150 -3.15 21.41 -22.18
CA LEU A 150 -2.51 21.02 -20.92
C LEU A 150 -0.98 20.92 -21.00
N ARG A 151 -0.41 20.83 -22.21
CA ARG A 151 1.05 20.91 -22.40
C ARG A 151 1.54 22.36 -22.36
N LEU A 152 0.73 23.29 -22.85
CA LEU A 152 1.01 24.73 -22.81
C LEU A 152 0.85 25.28 -21.38
N ASP A 153 -0.31 25.02 -20.76
CA ASP A 153 -0.61 25.41 -19.39
C ASP A 153 -1.13 24.20 -18.58
N PRO A 154 -0.23 23.45 -17.91
CA PRO A 154 -0.60 22.29 -17.08
C PRO A 154 -1.52 22.63 -15.91
N ASP A 155 -1.49 23.90 -15.47
CA ASP A 155 -2.17 24.41 -14.29
C ASP A 155 -3.43 25.23 -14.65
N PHE A 156 -4.07 24.94 -15.79
CA PHE A 156 -5.28 25.62 -16.26
C PHE A 156 -6.56 24.88 -15.80
N PRO A 157 -7.32 25.39 -14.80
CA PRO A 157 -8.42 24.65 -14.18
C PRO A 157 -9.60 24.39 -15.12
N ASP A 158 -9.99 25.36 -15.95
CA ASP A 158 -11.11 25.21 -16.87
C ASP A 158 -10.82 24.16 -17.94
N ALA A 159 -9.60 24.11 -18.45
CA ALA A 159 -9.18 23.08 -19.40
C ALA A 159 -9.18 21.68 -18.77
N LEU A 160 -8.76 21.55 -17.50
CA LEU A 160 -8.82 20.29 -16.77
C LEU A 160 -10.27 19.82 -16.58
N ASN A 161 -11.18 20.72 -16.18
CA ASN A 161 -12.60 20.39 -16.02
C ASN A 161 -13.26 19.97 -17.35
N GLU A 162 -13.07 20.75 -18.42
CA GLU A 162 -13.62 20.42 -19.74
C GLU A 162 -13.05 19.13 -20.33
N TYR A 163 -11.76 18.89 -20.11
CA TYR A 163 -11.14 17.62 -20.51
C TYR A 163 -11.67 16.45 -19.69
N GLY A 164 -11.92 16.63 -18.39
CA GLY A 164 -12.56 15.63 -17.54
C GLY A 164 -13.96 15.25 -18.04
N LEU A 165 -14.79 16.24 -18.40
CA LEU A 165 -16.10 16.01 -19.01
C LEU A 165 -16.00 15.27 -20.35
N PHE A 166 -15.02 15.61 -21.17
CA PHE A 166 -14.75 14.89 -22.42
C PHE A 166 -14.34 13.43 -22.18
N LEU A 167 -13.52 13.15 -21.17
CA LEU A 167 -13.09 11.79 -20.82
C LEU A 167 -14.24 10.94 -20.27
N GLU A 168 -15.17 11.57 -19.58
CA GLU A 168 -16.36 10.90 -19.06
C GLU A 168 -17.31 10.45 -20.17
N GLU A 169 -17.46 11.23 -21.25
CA GLU A 169 -18.17 10.81 -22.46
C GLU A 169 -17.52 9.59 -23.14
N ASP A 170 -16.21 9.39 -22.94
CA ASP A 170 -15.44 8.24 -23.40
C ASP A 170 -15.43 7.08 -22.37
N GLU A 171 -16.31 7.10 -21.37
CA GLU A 171 -16.43 6.11 -20.27
C GLU A 171 -15.18 5.97 -19.39
N ASN A 172 -14.24 6.93 -19.45
CA ASN A 172 -13.02 6.92 -18.66
C ASN A 172 -13.16 7.72 -17.36
N VAL A 173 -14.06 7.25 -16.49
CA VAL A 173 -14.44 7.92 -15.24
C VAL A 173 -13.24 8.14 -14.31
N VAL A 174 -12.29 7.20 -14.27
CA VAL A 174 -11.11 7.29 -13.41
C VAL A 174 -10.19 8.45 -13.81
N GLN A 175 -9.95 8.63 -15.12
CA GLN A 175 -9.15 9.76 -15.59
C GLN A 175 -9.93 11.08 -15.48
N ALA A 176 -11.25 11.07 -15.70
CA ALA A 176 -12.09 12.23 -15.50
C ALA A 176 -12.03 12.75 -14.05
N ASP A 177 -12.22 11.86 -13.06
CA ASP A 177 -12.10 12.20 -11.64
C ASP A 177 -10.72 12.77 -11.29
N HIS A 178 -9.66 12.20 -11.86
CA HIS A 178 -8.31 12.73 -11.67
C HIS A 178 -8.17 14.16 -12.20
N MET A 179 -8.75 14.47 -13.37
CA MET A 179 -8.74 15.85 -13.90
C MET A 179 -9.54 16.82 -13.02
N PHE A 180 -10.71 16.41 -12.52
CA PHE A 180 -11.50 17.24 -11.60
C PHE A 180 -10.78 17.48 -10.27
N ASN A 181 -10.14 16.45 -9.72
CA ASN A 181 -9.34 16.58 -8.50
C ASN A 181 -8.16 17.55 -8.71
N ARG A 182 -7.47 17.47 -9.85
CA ARG A 182 -6.40 18.41 -10.21
C ARG A 182 -6.91 19.84 -10.36
N ALA A 183 -8.07 20.03 -11.00
CA ALA A 183 -8.68 21.35 -11.13
C ALA A 183 -9.00 21.97 -9.75
N LEU A 184 -9.50 21.17 -8.81
CA LEU A 184 -9.80 21.61 -7.44
C LEU A 184 -8.55 21.86 -6.58
N ALA A 185 -7.47 21.10 -6.79
CA ALA A 185 -6.20 21.36 -6.13
C ALA A 185 -5.62 22.74 -6.50
N LEU A 186 -5.85 23.18 -7.75
CA LEU A 186 -5.43 24.50 -8.24
C LEU A 186 -6.42 25.61 -7.87
N MET A 187 -7.72 25.34 -8.01
CA MET A 187 -8.81 26.27 -7.71
C MET A 187 -9.89 25.58 -6.86
N PRO A 188 -9.80 25.64 -5.52
CA PRO A 188 -10.75 24.97 -4.63
C PRO A 188 -12.20 25.44 -4.80
N CYS A 189 -12.41 26.68 -5.27
CA CYS A 189 -13.73 27.27 -5.47
C CYS A 189 -14.35 27.01 -6.85
N HIS A 190 -13.76 26.13 -7.68
CA HIS A 190 -14.28 25.85 -9.01
C HIS A 190 -15.56 25.00 -8.96
N LEU A 191 -16.72 25.67 -9.07
CA LEU A 191 -18.06 25.07 -8.86
C LEU A 191 -18.34 23.85 -9.74
N GLN A 192 -17.96 23.90 -11.02
CA GLN A 192 -18.21 22.80 -11.96
C GLN A 192 -17.38 21.56 -11.59
N ALA A 193 -16.07 21.72 -11.37
CA ALA A 193 -15.21 20.61 -10.97
C ALA A 193 -15.64 20.01 -9.62
N LEU A 194 -16.13 20.83 -8.67
CA LEU A 194 -16.65 20.35 -7.39
C LEU A 194 -17.89 19.47 -7.58
N SER A 195 -18.85 19.93 -8.39
CA SER A 195 -20.07 19.16 -8.71
C SER A 195 -19.74 17.87 -9.46
N ASN A 196 -18.81 17.92 -10.41
CA ASN A 196 -18.40 16.76 -11.20
C ASN A 196 -17.69 15.73 -10.32
N ARG A 197 -16.74 16.15 -9.48
CA ARG A 197 -16.05 15.28 -8.52
C ARG A 197 -16.99 14.65 -7.51
N GLY A 198 -17.98 15.40 -7.01
CA GLY A 198 -19.01 14.87 -6.10
C GLY A 198 -19.77 13.68 -6.69
N ARG A 199 -19.91 13.63 -8.02
CA ARG A 199 -20.53 12.52 -8.75
C ARG A 199 -19.54 11.40 -9.09
N THR A 200 -18.30 11.72 -9.47
CA THR A 200 -17.31 10.72 -9.91
C THR A 200 -16.59 10.02 -8.75
N SER A 201 -16.34 10.70 -7.63
CA SER A 201 -15.58 10.15 -6.49
C SER A 201 -16.15 8.81 -5.98
N PRO A 202 -17.45 8.68 -5.64
CA PRO A 202 -17.97 7.40 -5.15
C PRO A 202 -17.90 6.28 -6.20
N LEU A 203 -18.07 6.62 -7.48
CA LEU A 203 -17.95 5.64 -8.57
C LEU A 203 -16.52 5.13 -8.71
N VAL A 204 -15.53 6.02 -8.61
CA VAL A 204 -14.12 5.66 -8.68
C VAL A 204 -13.68 4.86 -7.47
N GLU A 205 -14.17 5.19 -6.27
CA GLU A 205 -13.96 4.40 -5.06
C GLU A 205 -14.50 2.98 -5.21
N GLU A 206 -15.71 2.81 -5.75
CA GLU A 206 -16.29 1.49 -6.03
C GLU A 206 -15.45 0.71 -7.05
N ILE A 207 -14.99 1.36 -8.13
CA ILE A 207 -14.12 0.75 -9.15
C ILE A 207 -12.80 0.26 -8.53
N ASP A 208 -12.17 1.08 -7.68
CA ASP A 208 -10.90 0.75 -7.03
C ASP A 208 -11.07 -0.40 -6.03
N GLN A 209 -12.12 -0.37 -5.20
CA GLN A 209 -12.46 -1.45 -4.26
C GLN A 209 -12.75 -2.75 -4.98
N ARG A 210 -13.52 -2.72 -6.07
CA ARG A 210 -13.81 -3.91 -6.88
C ARG A 210 -12.54 -4.50 -7.46
N ARG A 211 -11.58 -3.67 -7.87
CA ARG A 211 -10.28 -4.14 -8.37
C ARG A 211 -9.46 -4.80 -7.27
N PHE A 212 -9.42 -4.25 -6.06
CA PHE A 212 -8.79 -4.91 -4.92
C PHE A 212 -9.43 -6.28 -4.62
N ALA A 213 -10.75 -6.38 -4.62
CA ALA A 213 -11.45 -7.66 -4.40
C ALA A 213 -11.10 -8.71 -5.47
N ILE A 214 -10.91 -8.30 -6.74
CA ILE A 214 -10.44 -9.20 -7.80
C ILE A 214 -9.03 -9.71 -7.48
N ILE A 215 -8.13 -8.82 -7.07
CA ILE A 215 -6.75 -9.18 -6.73
C ILE A 215 -6.73 -10.16 -5.54
N ASP A 216 -7.53 -9.91 -4.50
CA ASP A 216 -7.64 -10.81 -3.35
C ASP A 216 -8.14 -12.20 -3.73
N SER A 217 -9.08 -12.27 -4.69
CA SER A 217 -9.55 -13.56 -5.21
C SER A 217 -8.42 -14.33 -5.91
N LYS A 218 -7.51 -13.63 -6.61
CA LYS A 218 -6.34 -14.23 -7.27
C LYS A 218 -5.30 -14.68 -6.24
N VAL A 219 -5.05 -13.88 -5.19
CA VAL A 219 -4.17 -14.26 -4.07
C VAL A 219 -4.69 -15.52 -3.39
N LYS A 220 -5.98 -15.59 -3.06
CA LYS A 220 -6.59 -16.79 -2.49
C LYS A 220 -6.37 -18.02 -3.37
N LYS A 221 -6.56 -17.90 -4.68
CA LYS A 221 -6.28 -19.00 -5.63
C LYS A 221 -4.82 -19.43 -5.60
N LEU A 222 -3.89 -18.48 -5.55
CA LEU A 222 -2.46 -18.79 -5.48
C LEU A 222 -2.10 -19.53 -4.20
N LEU A 223 -2.64 -19.10 -3.04
CA LEU A 223 -2.40 -19.73 -1.75
C LEU A 223 -2.97 -21.16 -1.63
N LEU A 224 -3.95 -21.52 -2.46
CA LEU A 224 -4.49 -22.88 -2.53
C LEU A 224 -3.57 -23.85 -3.28
N ILE A 225 -2.62 -23.35 -4.07
CA ILE A 225 -1.67 -24.20 -4.80
C ILE A 225 -0.68 -24.78 -3.79
N PRO A 226 -0.47 -26.11 -3.78
CA PRO A 226 0.46 -26.73 -2.84
C PRO A 226 1.89 -26.22 -3.01
N LYS A 227 2.58 -25.92 -1.89
CA LYS A 227 3.97 -25.43 -1.90
C LYS A 227 4.99 -26.40 -2.53
N TRP A 228 4.62 -27.66 -2.74
CA TRP A 228 5.47 -28.66 -3.40
C TRP A 228 5.23 -28.76 -4.90
N ASP A 229 4.30 -27.97 -5.44
CA ASP A 229 4.08 -27.89 -6.88
C ASP A 229 5.37 -27.44 -7.59
N GLY A 230 5.86 -28.27 -8.51
CA GLY A 230 7.12 -28.03 -9.19
C GLY A 230 7.07 -26.81 -10.11
N ALA A 231 5.91 -26.52 -10.71
CA ALA A 231 5.73 -25.38 -11.58
C ALA A 231 5.77 -24.07 -10.80
N LEU A 232 5.04 -24.01 -9.68
CA LEU A 232 5.06 -22.87 -8.77
C LEU A 232 6.47 -22.56 -8.27
N ARG A 233 7.22 -23.59 -7.83
CA ARG A 233 8.61 -23.41 -7.38
C ARG A 233 9.50 -22.83 -8.46
N ARG A 234 9.40 -23.36 -9.68
CA ARG A 234 10.18 -22.86 -10.82
C ARG A 234 9.86 -21.39 -11.12
N VAL A 235 8.58 -21.03 -11.12
CA VAL A 235 8.15 -19.66 -11.40
C VAL A 235 8.60 -18.70 -10.30
N MET A 236 8.58 -19.14 -9.04
CA MET A 236 9.13 -18.38 -7.92
C MET A 236 10.64 -18.14 -8.07
N GLU A 237 11.40 -19.18 -8.43
CA GLU A 237 12.84 -19.08 -8.67
C GLU A 237 13.16 -18.14 -9.84
N GLU A 238 12.45 -18.26 -10.96
CA GLU A 238 12.64 -17.36 -12.11
C GLU A 238 12.23 -15.92 -11.74
N SER A 239 11.12 -15.75 -11.01
CA SER A 239 10.65 -14.43 -10.54
C SER A 239 11.66 -13.71 -9.66
N TYR A 240 12.48 -14.43 -8.90
CA TYR A 240 13.56 -13.86 -8.09
C TYR A 240 14.55 -13.08 -8.96
N TYR A 241 15.08 -13.71 -10.00
CA TYR A 241 16.04 -13.08 -10.91
C TYR A 241 15.39 -11.98 -11.74
N HIS A 242 14.13 -12.17 -12.15
CA HIS A 242 13.36 -11.15 -12.85
C HIS A 242 13.17 -9.89 -11.99
N HIS A 243 12.90 -10.04 -10.70
CA HIS A 243 12.78 -8.92 -9.77
C HIS A 243 14.08 -8.12 -9.70
N ILE A 244 15.21 -8.80 -9.52
CA ILE A 244 16.54 -8.17 -9.47
C ILE A 244 16.80 -7.40 -10.78
N HIS A 245 16.62 -8.05 -11.94
CA HIS A 245 16.81 -7.42 -13.24
C HIS A 245 15.98 -6.15 -13.42
N HIS A 246 14.68 -6.21 -13.14
CA HIS A 246 13.82 -5.05 -13.33
C HIS A 246 14.09 -3.93 -12.33
N THR A 247 14.36 -4.25 -11.06
CA THR A 247 14.61 -3.21 -10.04
C THR A 247 15.90 -2.43 -10.29
N VAL A 248 16.96 -3.06 -10.80
CA VAL A 248 18.22 -2.35 -11.15
C VAL A 248 18.10 -1.66 -12.51
N ALA A 249 17.41 -2.26 -13.48
CA ALA A 249 17.21 -1.67 -14.81
C ALA A 249 16.39 -0.37 -14.77
N LEU A 250 15.48 -0.21 -13.79
CA LEU A 250 14.75 1.05 -13.58
C LEU A 250 15.68 2.23 -13.25
N GLU A 251 16.82 1.94 -12.61
CA GLU A 251 17.86 2.92 -12.25
C GLU A 251 18.93 3.09 -13.33
N GLY A 252 18.82 2.35 -14.45
CA GLY A 252 19.69 2.50 -15.62
C GLY A 252 20.76 1.41 -15.78
N ASN A 253 20.76 0.37 -14.94
CA ASN A 253 21.67 -0.77 -15.06
C ASN A 253 21.44 -1.51 -16.39
N THR A 254 22.53 -1.85 -17.08
CA THR A 254 22.53 -2.41 -18.44
C THR A 254 22.70 -3.93 -18.50
N LEU A 255 22.77 -4.60 -17.34
CA LEU A 255 22.91 -6.05 -17.28
C LEU A 255 21.63 -6.76 -17.76
N THR A 256 21.82 -7.81 -18.53
CA THR A 256 20.75 -8.70 -19.00
C THR A 256 20.36 -9.71 -17.92
N LEU A 257 19.19 -10.31 -18.05
CA LEU A 257 18.71 -11.32 -17.10
C LEU A 257 19.67 -12.53 -16.98
N SER A 258 20.25 -12.99 -18.10
CA SER A 258 21.20 -14.12 -18.10
C SER A 258 22.51 -13.77 -17.41
N GLU A 259 23.03 -12.55 -17.61
CA GLU A 259 24.21 -12.03 -16.90
C GLU A 259 23.94 -11.93 -15.40
N ILE A 260 22.77 -11.42 -14.99
CA ILE A 260 22.37 -11.34 -13.59
C ILE A 260 22.29 -12.72 -12.94
N LYS A 261 21.66 -13.67 -13.63
CA LYS A 261 21.59 -15.06 -13.16
C LYS A 261 22.99 -15.64 -12.98
N HIS A 262 23.88 -15.45 -13.95
CA HIS A 262 25.28 -15.89 -13.86
C HIS A 262 26.00 -15.30 -12.64
N ILE A 263 25.87 -13.99 -12.40
CA ILE A 263 26.49 -13.29 -11.26
C ILE A 263 25.99 -13.86 -9.94
N VAL A 264 24.68 -14.03 -9.79
CA VAL A 264 24.06 -14.47 -8.52
C VAL A 264 24.36 -15.94 -8.22
N GLU A 265 24.38 -16.80 -9.24
CA GLU A 265 24.60 -18.24 -9.07
C GLU A 265 26.08 -18.58 -8.92
N THR A 266 26.94 -18.05 -9.78
CA THR A 266 28.37 -18.44 -9.82
C THR A 266 29.26 -17.55 -8.96
N ARG A 267 28.83 -16.32 -8.66
CA ARG A 267 29.65 -15.27 -8.03
C ARG A 267 30.88 -14.85 -8.87
N TYR A 268 30.93 -15.22 -10.15
CA TYR A 268 31.94 -14.74 -11.08
C TYR A 268 31.48 -13.47 -11.79
N ALA A 269 32.45 -12.60 -12.09
CA ALA A 269 32.20 -11.34 -12.78
C ALA A 269 31.94 -11.57 -14.27
N VAL A 270 31.03 -10.76 -14.83
CA VAL A 270 30.77 -10.71 -16.28
C VAL A 270 31.78 -9.77 -16.93
N TYR A 271 32.45 -10.27 -17.97
CA TYR A 271 33.45 -9.51 -18.72
C TYR A 271 32.81 -8.35 -19.51
N GLY A 272 33.48 -7.20 -19.55
CA GLY A 272 33.05 -6.04 -20.35
C GLY A 272 31.88 -5.23 -19.76
N LYS A 273 31.47 -5.51 -18.51
CA LYS A 273 30.42 -4.78 -17.78
C LYS A 273 30.99 -4.06 -16.57
N SER A 274 30.34 -2.98 -16.14
CA SER A 274 30.81 -2.20 -14.99
C SER A 274 30.78 -3.03 -13.70
N LEU A 275 31.82 -2.94 -12.88
CA LEU A 275 31.82 -3.56 -11.55
C LEU A 275 30.74 -2.96 -10.66
N ALA A 276 30.44 -1.66 -10.80
CA ALA A 276 29.37 -1.03 -10.04
C ALA A 276 28.01 -1.67 -10.35
N GLU A 277 27.68 -1.87 -11.63
CA GLU A 277 26.43 -2.52 -12.05
C GLU A 277 26.30 -3.95 -11.49
N GLN A 278 27.41 -4.70 -11.47
CA GLN A 278 27.45 -6.05 -10.90
C GLN A 278 27.29 -6.03 -9.38
N ASN A 279 27.89 -5.06 -8.71
CA ASN A 279 27.77 -4.85 -7.27
C ASN A 279 26.35 -4.43 -6.85
N GLU A 280 25.63 -3.67 -7.68
CA GLU A 280 24.20 -3.38 -7.44
C GLU A 280 23.37 -4.66 -7.41
N VAL A 281 23.59 -5.56 -8.36
CA VAL A 281 22.90 -6.86 -8.44
C VAL A 281 23.17 -7.69 -7.18
N LEU A 282 24.42 -7.76 -6.74
CA LEU A 282 24.80 -8.43 -5.50
C LEU A 282 24.18 -7.77 -4.26
N GLY A 283 24.05 -6.45 -4.26
CA GLY A 283 23.40 -5.69 -3.19
C GLY A 283 21.92 -6.01 -3.05
N ILE A 284 21.19 -6.08 -4.18
CA ILE A 284 19.77 -6.49 -4.17
C ILE A 284 19.62 -7.94 -3.73
N ASP A 285 20.45 -8.87 -4.24
CA ASP A 285 20.44 -10.28 -3.83
C ASP A 285 20.65 -10.43 -2.31
N ALA A 286 21.62 -9.71 -1.75
CA ALA A 286 21.88 -9.70 -0.30
C ALA A 286 20.71 -9.11 0.50
N ALA A 287 20.11 -8.03 0.01
CA ALA A 287 18.97 -7.38 0.66
C ALA A 287 17.72 -8.28 0.67
N MET A 288 17.40 -8.93 -0.45
CA MET A 288 16.26 -9.85 -0.55
C MET A 288 16.43 -11.06 0.37
N LYS A 289 17.62 -11.67 0.40
CA LYS A 289 17.92 -12.78 1.33
C LYS A 289 17.74 -12.37 2.78
N TYR A 290 18.19 -11.18 3.16
CA TYR A 290 17.98 -10.65 4.50
C TYR A 290 16.51 -10.45 4.83
N MET A 291 15.73 -9.84 3.94
CA MET A 291 14.30 -9.64 4.16
C MET A 291 13.57 -10.97 4.39
N ASN A 292 13.81 -11.95 3.51
CA ASN A 292 13.16 -13.26 3.57
C ASN A 292 13.52 -14.02 4.85
N ALA A 293 14.80 -14.04 5.22
CA ALA A 293 15.27 -14.78 6.39
C ALA A 293 14.93 -14.08 7.72
N SER A 294 14.89 -12.74 7.76
CA SER A 294 14.88 -11.98 9.02
C SER A 294 13.63 -11.13 9.27
N LEU A 295 12.91 -10.71 8.23
CA LEU A 295 11.85 -9.71 8.35
C LEU A 295 10.46 -10.22 7.95
N VAL A 296 10.35 -11.06 6.92
CA VAL A 296 9.04 -11.52 6.40
C VAL A 296 8.24 -12.27 7.47
N ASN A 297 8.87 -13.18 8.20
CA ASN A 297 8.21 -13.97 9.26
C ASN A 297 8.33 -13.35 10.65
N ARG A 298 8.91 -12.16 10.78
CA ARG A 298 9.13 -11.52 12.08
C ARG A 298 7.84 -10.89 12.58
N ILE A 299 7.40 -11.33 13.75
CA ILE A 299 6.28 -10.70 14.47
C ILE A 299 6.77 -9.40 15.11
N GLY A 300 6.06 -8.29 14.86
CA GLY A 300 6.33 -7.00 15.49
C GLY A 300 6.41 -5.85 14.49
N SER A 301 6.86 -4.70 14.98
CA SER A 301 6.90 -3.45 14.21
C SER A 301 8.04 -3.42 13.18
N ILE A 302 7.83 -2.74 12.05
CA ILE A 302 8.91 -2.33 11.14
C ILE A 302 9.59 -1.08 11.71
N THR A 303 10.88 -1.16 11.98
CA THR A 303 11.66 -0.10 12.63
C THR A 303 12.52 0.66 11.62
N THR A 304 12.99 1.85 12.00
CA THR A 304 13.94 2.62 11.18
C THR A 304 15.23 1.83 10.94
N THR A 305 15.67 1.06 11.93
CA THR A 305 16.85 0.18 11.82
C THR A 305 16.67 -0.86 10.73
N ASP A 306 15.48 -1.44 10.56
CA ASP A 306 15.23 -2.42 9.51
C ASP A 306 15.40 -1.81 8.12
N ILE A 307 14.90 -0.58 7.93
CA ILE A 307 15.05 0.15 6.66
C ILE A 307 16.53 0.47 6.40
N LEU A 308 17.28 0.86 7.44
CA LEU A 308 18.72 1.10 7.35
C LEU A 308 19.49 -0.18 7.01
N GLU A 309 19.10 -1.34 7.56
CA GLU A 309 19.71 -2.64 7.27
C GLU A 309 19.42 -3.14 5.86
N ILE A 310 18.20 -2.88 5.35
CA ILE A 310 17.88 -3.12 3.93
C ILE A 310 18.78 -2.24 3.07
N HIS A 311 18.81 -0.93 3.32
CA HIS A 311 19.62 0.02 2.55
C HIS A 311 21.12 -0.32 2.61
N ARG A 312 21.62 -0.73 3.77
CA ARG A 312 23.02 -1.16 3.96
C ARG A 312 23.40 -2.29 3.01
N ARG A 313 22.50 -3.24 2.76
CA ARG A 313 22.73 -4.36 1.82
C ARG A 313 22.59 -3.91 0.37
N VAL A 314 21.57 -3.09 0.08
CA VAL A 314 21.34 -2.53 -1.27
C VAL A 314 22.57 -1.81 -1.79
N LEU A 315 23.15 -0.91 -0.99
CA LEU A 315 24.24 -0.05 -1.43
C LEU A 315 25.63 -0.52 -0.99
N GLY A 316 25.73 -1.47 -0.04
CA GLY A 316 26.99 -1.84 0.61
C GLY A 316 28.12 -2.33 -0.30
N HIS A 317 27.80 -2.94 -1.44
CA HIS A 317 28.79 -3.37 -2.43
C HIS A 317 29.22 -2.24 -3.38
N VAL A 318 28.44 -1.15 -3.47
CA VAL A 318 28.67 -0.03 -4.38
C VAL A 318 29.31 1.14 -3.65
N ASP A 319 28.68 1.57 -2.55
CA ASP A 319 29.16 2.64 -1.68
C ASP A 319 29.00 2.23 -0.20
N PRO A 320 29.98 1.53 0.38
CA PRO A 320 29.93 1.08 1.77
C PRO A 320 30.00 2.24 2.79
N ILE A 321 30.38 3.46 2.37
CA ILE A 321 30.50 4.61 3.28
C ILE A 321 29.12 5.18 3.58
N GLU A 322 28.27 5.30 2.56
CA GLU A 322 26.90 5.83 2.69
C GLU A 322 25.86 4.73 2.95
N ALA A 323 26.22 3.45 2.77
CA ALA A 323 25.34 2.30 2.98
C ALA A 323 24.78 2.22 4.42
N GLY A 324 23.46 2.33 4.51
CA GLY A 324 22.74 2.27 5.80
C GLY A 324 22.87 3.52 6.67
N TYR A 325 23.24 4.67 6.09
CA TYR A 325 23.26 5.97 6.76
C TYR A 325 22.36 6.97 6.03
N PHE A 326 21.75 7.89 6.78
CA PHE A 326 21.00 8.99 6.19
C PHE A 326 21.92 9.98 5.49
N ARG A 327 21.40 10.60 4.43
CA ARG A 327 22.14 11.63 3.70
C ARG A 327 22.46 12.83 4.58
N ARG A 328 23.64 13.39 4.36
CA ARG A 328 24.15 14.59 5.04
C ARG A 328 24.06 15.85 4.17
N SER A 329 23.80 15.67 2.88
CA SER A 329 23.68 16.73 1.88
C SER A 329 22.26 16.82 1.31
N ARG A 330 21.92 17.99 0.76
CA ARG A 330 20.70 18.15 -0.04
C ARG A 330 20.84 17.42 -1.37
N VAL A 331 19.72 16.91 -1.86
CA VAL A 331 19.61 16.21 -3.15
C VAL A 331 18.38 16.72 -3.89
N PHE A 332 18.40 16.65 -5.22
CA PHE A 332 17.29 17.05 -6.08
C PHE A 332 16.82 15.84 -6.89
N VAL A 333 15.51 15.60 -6.92
CA VAL A 333 14.94 14.39 -7.53
C VAL A 333 13.92 14.81 -8.58
N GLY A 334 14.40 15.05 -9.80
CA GLY A 334 13.56 15.64 -10.85
C GLY A 334 13.04 17.02 -10.42
N SER A 335 11.72 17.17 -10.31
CA SER A 335 11.06 18.41 -9.84
C SER A 335 10.78 18.42 -8.33
N HIS A 336 11.03 17.30 -7.64
CA HIS A 336 10.77 17.16 -6.20
C HIS A 336 11.96 17.66 -5.38
N LEU A 337 11.65 18.42 -4.32
CA LEU A 337 12.60 18.86 -3.32
C LEU A 337 12.33 18.10 -2.00
N PRO A 338 13.12 17.07 -1.69
CA PRO A 338 12.97 16.32 -0.43
C PRO A 338 13.26 17.18 0.80
N PRO A 339 12.86 16.73 2.01
CA PRO A 339 13.16 17.40 3.28
C PRO A 339 14.64 17.75 3.49
N GLU A 340 14.94 18.65 4.40
CA GLU A 340 16.33 18.95 4.74
C GLU A 340 17.05 17.76 5.38
N PRO A 341 18.38 17.58 5.18
CA PRO A 341 19.13 16.50 5.80
C PRO A 341 18.93 16.41 7.32
N ARG A 342 18.84 17.57 7.98
CA ARG A 342 18.60 17.68 9.43
C ARG A 342 17.21 17.24 9.87
N GLU A 343 16.25 17.18 8.95
CA GLU A 343 14.88 16.77 9.21
C GLU A 343 14.60 15.32 8.80
N VAL A 344 15.50 14.68 8.02
CA VAL A 344 15.32 13.32 7.51
C VAL A 344 15.02 12.34 8.65
N GLU A 345 15.80 12.38 9.73
CA GLU A 345 15.62 11.48 10.87
C GLU A 345 14.25 11.67 11.53
N ARG A 346 13.80 12.92 11.70
CA ARG A 346 12.47 13.24 12.22
C ARG A 346 11.37 12.70 11.29
N HIS A 347 11.52 12.88 9.98
CA HIS A 347 10.55 12.38 9.01
C HIS A 347 10.52 10.85 8.96
N MET A 348 11.67 10.18 9.06
CA MET A 348 11.76 8.73 9.13
C MET A 348 11.15 8.16 10.41
N GLY A 349 11.30 8.85 11.55
CA GLY A 349 10.61 8.50 12.79
C GLY A 349 9.09 8.57 12.67
N LYS A 350 8.56 9.66 12.07
CA LYS A 350 7.12 9.75 11.81
C LYS A 350 6.65 8.72 10.77
N PHE A 351 7.47 8.41 9.77
CA PHE A 351 7.17 7.42 8.76
C PHE A 351 7.03 6.02 9.37
N THR A 352 7.98 5.60 10.22
CA THR A 352 7.90 4.30 10.89
C THR A 352 6.81 4.26 11.95
N GLN A 353 6.51 5.37 12.62
CA GLN A 353 5.33 5.46 13.47
C GLN A 353 4.04 5.19 12.67
N TRP A 354 3.89 5.80 11.49
CA TRP A 354 2.74 5.55 10.63
C TRP A 354 2.70 4.12 10.11
N LEU A 355 3.83 3.53 9.69
CA LEU A 355 3.90 2.13 9.23
C LEU A 355 3.32 1.14 10.26
N ASN A 356 3.39 1.47 11.55
CA ASN A 356 2.93 0.62 12.64
C ASN A 356 1.63 1.14 13.29
N SER A 357 0.96 2.11 12.68
CA SER A 357 -0.29 2.68 13.19
C SER A 357 -1.50 1.82 12.84
N GLU A 358 -2.55 1.88 13.65
CA GLU A 358 -3.82 1.19 13.38
C GLU A 358 -4.44 1.67 12.06
N GLU A 359 -4.31 2.96 11.74
CA GLU A 359 -4.75 3.57 10.47
C GLU A 359 -4.12 2.84 9.28
N ALA A 360 -2.79 2.69 9.28
CA ALA A 360 -2.08 2.05 8.18
C ALA A 360 -2.39 0.55 8.07
N LEU A 361 -2.54 -0.14 9.19
CA LEU A 361 -2.87 -1.57 9.24
C LEU A 361 -4.31 -1.86 8.83
N ALA A 362 -5.21 -0.88 8.90
CA ALA A 362 -6.60 -0.99 8.45
C ALA A 362 -6.75 -0.81 6.93
N LEU A 363 -5.73 -0.27 6.25
CA LEU A 363 -5.74 -0.12 4.79
C LEU A 363 -5.62 -1.49 4.09
N HIS A 364 -6.10 -1.53 2.84
CA HIS A 364 -5.87 -2.70 1.99
C HIS A 364 -4.34 -2.92 1.79
N PRO A 365 -3.81 -4.15 1.82
CA PRO A 365 -2.36 -4.39 1.77
C PRO A 365 -1.63 -3.75 0.58
N ILE A 366 -2.28 -3.72 -0.59
CA ILE A 366 -1.73 -3.06 -1.80
C ILE A 366 -1.65 -1.54 -1.62
N GLU A 367 -2.69 -0.94 -1.04
CA GLU A 367 -2.71 0.50 -0.77
C GLU A 367 -1.67 0.86 0.28
N PHE A 368 -1.59 0.09 1.36
CA PHE A 368 -0.58 0.26 2.40
C PHE A 368 0.85 0.18 1.82
N ALA A 369 1.15 -0.85 1.04
CA ALA A 369 2.46 -1.04 0.42
C ALA A 369 2.80 0.08 -0.59
N ALA A 370 1.82 0.53 -1.39
CA ALA A 370 2.00 1.63 -2.33
C ALA A 370 2.25 2.97 -1.61
N LEU A 371 1.50 3.25 -0.54
CA LEU A 371 1.71 4.47 0.26
C LEU A 371 3.05 4.42 1.00
N ALA A 372 3.45 3.27 1.55
CA ALA A 372 4.74 3.10 2.18
C ALA A 372 5.90 3.35 1.21
N HIS A 373 5.79 2.79 -0.01
CA HIS A 373 6.72 3.06 -1.09
C HIS A 373 6.79 4.56 -1.41
N TYR A 374 5.64 5.19 -1.67
CA TYR A 374 5.57 6.61 -2.04
C TYR A 374 6.18 7.50 -0.96
N ARG A 375 5.80 7.29 0.31
CA ARG A 375 6.29 8.10 1.44
C ARG A 375 7.80 7.98 1.63
N LEU A 376 8.39 6.79 1.46
CA LEU A 376 9.84 6.63 1.58
C LEU A 376 10.58 7.35 0.43
N VAL A 377 10.10 7.21 -0.81
CA VAL A 377 10.67 7.94 -1.97
C VAL A 377 10.55 9.45 -1.79
N TYR A 378 9.43 9.92 -1.24
CA TYR A 378 9.19 11.35 -0.99
C TYR A 378 10.16 11.92 0.06
N VAL A 379 10.36 11.23 1.19
CA VAL A 379 11.34 11.64 2.23
C VAL A 379 12.77 11.61 1.68
N HIS A 380 13.05 10.65 0.80
CA HIS A 380 14.33 10.47 0.13
C HIS A 380 15.51 10.47 1.13
N PRO A 381 15.54 9.53 2.08
CA PRO A 381 16.45 9.60 3.23
C PRO A 381 17.93 9.32 2.90
N PHE A 382 18.23 8.71 1.76
CA PHE A 382 19.58 8.27 1.38
C PHE A 382 20.16 9.09 0.22
N VAL A 383 21.48 9.04 0.04
CA VAL A 383 22.16 9.71 -1.10
C VAL A 383 21.84 9.00 -2.41
N ASP A 384 21.78 7.68 -2.40
CA ASP A 384 21.36 6.81 -3.50
C ASP A 384 20.60 5.60 -2.92
N GLY A 385 20.00 4.75 -3.75
CA GLY A 385 19.35 3.51 -3.32
C GLY A 385 17.91 3.70 -2.82
N ASN A 386 17.37 4.92 -2.84
CA ASN A 386 16.01 5.23 -2.36
C ASN A 386 14.93 4.45 -3.12
N GLY A 387 14.99 4.43 -4.46
CA GLY A 387 14.02 3.69 -5.28
C GLY A 387 14.07 2.19 -5.02
N ARG A 388 15.28 1.61 -5.04
CA ARG A 388 15.53 0.18 -4.76
C ARG A 388 15.02 -0.23 -3.37
N THR A 389 15.37 0.55 -2.34
CA THR A 389 14.94 0.30 -0.95
C THR A 389 13.41 0.44 -0.80
N SER A 390 12.78 1.39 -1.49
CA SER A 390 11.32 1.58 -1.43
C SER A 390 10.56 0.44 -2.08
N ARG A 391 11.05 -0.11 -3.20
CA ARG A 391 10.49 -1.31 -3.84
C ARG A 391 10.66 -2.56 -2.98
N LEU A 392 11.78 -2.68 -2.27
CA LEU A 392 12.00 -3.78 -1.32
C LEU A 392 11.08 -3.65 -0.10
N LEU A 393 10.92 -2.45 0.48
CA LEU A 393 9.98 -2.20 1.59
C LEU A 393 8.52 -2.49 1.19
N MET A 394 8.12 -2.07 -0.01
CA MET A 394 6.81 -2.41 -0.59
C MET A 394 6.61 -3.92 -0.62
N ASN A 395 7.59 -4.68 -1.10
CA ASN A 395 7.49 -6.13 -1.17
C ASN A 395 7.54 -6.80 0.21
N LEU A 396 8.28 -6.25 1.18
CA LEU A 396 8.24 -6.74 2.56
C LEU A 396 6.82 -6.67 3.13
N ILE A 397 6.14 -5.52 2.96
CA ILE A 397 4.76 -5.32 3.42
C ILE A 397 3.80 -6.30 2.72
N LEU A 398 3.91 -6.43 1.41
CA LEU A 398 3.07 -7.36 0.63
C LEU A 398 3.28 -8.81 1.06
N MET A 399 4.54 -9.22 1.25
CA MET A 399 4.87 -10.59 1.66
C MET A 399 4.40 -10.89 3.09
N GLN A 400 4.51 -9.94 4.02
CA GLN A 400 3.93 -10.06 5.36
C GLN A 400 2.40 -10.22 5.33
N ALA A 401 1.74 -9.65 4.32
CA ALA A 401 0.30 -9.81 4.08
C ALA A 401 -0.07 -11.05 3.23
N GLY A 402 0.90 -11.89 2.85
CA GLY A 402 0.67 -13.11 2.07
C GLY A 402 0.57 -12.92 0.55
N TYR A 403 0.96 -11.77 0.02
CA TYR A 403 1.06 -11.51 -1.41
C TYR A 403 2.45 -11.92 -1.93
N PRO A 404 2.57 -12.37 -3.20
CA PRO A 404 3.88 -12.59 -3.81
C PRO A 404 4.61 -11.26 -4.01
N PRO A 405 5.97 -11.28 -4.09
CA PRO A 405 6.75 -10.07 -4.36
C PRO A 405 6.39 -9.50 -5.73
N VAL A 406 6.03 -8.21 -5.76
CA VAL A 406 5.60 -7.52 -6.97
C VAL A 406 6.80 -6.94 -7.71
N THR A 407 6.78 -7.06 -9.03
CA THR A 407 7.85 -6.54 -9.90
C THR A 407 7.32 -5.44 -10.81
N ILE A 408 7.83 -4.22 -10.59
CA ILE A 408 7.64 -3.09 -11.50
C ILE A 408 8.61 -3.28 -12.66
N ARG A 409 8.09 -3.55 -13.87
CA ARG A 409 8.95 -3.86 -15.02
C ARG A 409 9.61 -2.60 -15.59
N LYS A 410 10.78 -2.77 -16.21
CA LYS A 410 11.57 -1.65 -16.75
C LYS A 410 10.85 -0.90 -17.87
N GLU A 411 10.00 -1.59 -18.62
CA GLU A 411 9.17 -1.02 -19.68
C GLU A 411 8.14 -0.03 -19.12
N GLN A 412 7.80 -0.16 -17.82
CA GLN A 412 6.85 0.70 -17.11
C GLN A 412 7.53 1.92 -16.46
N ARG A 413 8.83 2.15 -16.70
CA ARG A 413 9.61 3.24 -16.07
C ARG A 413 8.95 4.61 -16.21
N ALA A 414 8.49 4.96 -17.42
CA ALA A 414 7.84 6.24 -17.68
C ALA A 414 6.53 6.39 -16.89
N GLU A 415 5.71 5.34 -16.87
CA GLU A 415 4.44 5.33 -16.14
C GLU A 415 4.66 5.41 -14.62
N TYR A 416 5.64 4.68 -14.10
CA TYR A 416 6.04 4.69 -12.69
C TYR A 416 6.43 6.10 -12.22
N TYR A 417 7.33 6.79 -12.94
CA TYR A 417 7.73 8.15 -12.58
C TYR A 417 6.60 9.16 -12.77
N THR A 418 5.74 8.98 -13.77
CA THR A 418 4.55 9.83 -13.96
C THR A 418 3.61 9.71 -12.78
N ALA A 419 3.34 8.49 -12.31
CA ALA A 419 2.46 8.25 -11.16
C ALA A 419 3.05 8.82 -9.85
N LEU A 420 4.37 8.75 -9.65
CA LEU A 420 5.03 9.41 -8.52
C LEU A 420 4.91 10.94 -8.59
N GLN A 421 5.10 11.52 -9.77
CA GLN A 421 4.96 12.96 -9.97
C GLN A 421 3.54 13.43 -9.67
N VAL A 422 2.53 12.69 -10.12
CA VAL A 422 1.12 12.97 -9.82
C VAL A 422 0.82 12.88 -8.32
N GLY A 423 1.47 11.94 -7.62
CA GLY A 423 1.45 11.88 -6.16
C GLY A 423 1.99 13.14 -5.51
N ASN A 424 3.12 13.67 -6.00
CA ASN A 424 3.70 14.93 -5.51
C ASN A 424 2.81 16.15 -5.78
N ASP A 425 2.01 16.09 -6.84
CA ASP A 425 1.01 17.11 -7.17
C ASP A 425 -0.28 16.98 -6.34
N GLY A 426 -0.38 15.98 -5.45
CA GLY A 426 -1.43 15.85 -4.44
C GLY A 426 -2.38 14.66 -4.61
N ASP A 427 -2.25 13.84 -5.67
CA ASP A 427 -3.11 12.68 -5.90
C ASP A 427 -2.30 11.38 -5.97
N VAL A 428 -2.30 10.61 -4.89
CA VAL A 428 -1.56 9.33 -4.81
C VAL A 428 -2.31 8.14 -5.40
N ARG A 429 -3.61 8.29 -5.71
CA ARG A 429 -4.47 7.18 -6.19
C ARG A 429 -3.97 6.56 -7.50
N PRO A 430 -3.49 7.33 -8.51
CA PRO A 430 -2.88 6.76 -9.71
C PRO A 430 -1.67 5.86 -9.41
N PHE A 431 -0.86 6.20 -8.40
CA PHE A 431 0.26 5.36 -7.97
C PHE A 431 -0.22 4.06 -7.31
N ILE A 432 -1.24 4.13 -6.45
CA ILE A 432 -1.85 2.95 -5.85
C ILE A 432 -2.41 2.01 -6.93
N ARG A 433 -3.17 2.53 -7.91
CA ARG A 433 -3.69 1.75 -9.05
C ARG A 433 -2.58 1.17 -9.91
N PHE A 434 -1.48 1.90 -10.09
CA PHE A 434 -0.30 1.41 -10.80
C PHE A 434 0.28 0.16 -10.12
N ILE A 435 0.50 0.23 -8.80
CA ILE A 435 0.99 -0.91 -8.01
C ILE A 435 -0.02 -2.07 -8.01
N ALA A 436 -1.32 -1.78 -7.87
CA ALA A 436 -2.37 -2.80 -7.95
C ALA A 436 -2.34 -3.57 -9.27
N ARG A 437 -2.17 -2.88 -10.41
CA ARG A 437 -2.01 -3.52 -11.72
C ARG A 437 -0.72 -4.32 -11.81
N CYS A 438 0.40 -3.83 -11.27
CA CYS A 438 1.64 -4.62 -11.22
C CYS A 438 1.44 -5.90 -10.40
N ALA A 439 0.77 -5.83 -9.25
CA ALA A 439 0.45 -6.98 -8.41
C ALA A 439 -0.46 -7.98 -9.14
N GLU A 440 -1.49 -7.48 -9.81
CA GLU A 440 -2.39 -8.28 -10.64
C GLU A 440 -1.63 -9.04 -11.74
N MET A 441 -0.73 -8.36 -12.46
CA MET A 441 0.09 -8.99 -13.51
C MET A 441 1.03 -10.05 -12.93
N THR A 442 1.62 -9.81 -11.76
CA THR A 442 2.44 -10.81 -11.07
C THR A 442 1.60 -12.03 -10.71
N LEU A 443 0.41 -11.84 -10.14
CA LEU A 443 -0.49 -12.95 -9.80
C LEU A 443 -0.92 -13.75 -11.03
N ASP A 444 -1.24 -13.07 -12.14
CA ASP A 444 -1.60 -13.74 -13.39
C ASP A 444 -0.46 -14.60 -13.92
N GLN A 445 0.80 -14.13 -13.84
CA GLN A 445 1.97 -14.92 -14.23
C GLN A 445 2.10 -16.20 -13.40
N TYR A 446 1.91 -16.12 -12.08
CA TYR A 446 2.01 -17.27 -11.19
C TYR A 446 0.88 -18.27 -11.44
N LEU A 447 -0.35 -17.77 -11.60
CA LEU A 447 -1.53 -18.61 -11.82
C LEU A 447 -1.46 -19.32 -13.18
N ILE A 448 -1.13 -18.61 -14.27
CA ILE A 448 -1.01 -19.18 -15.62
C ILE A 448 0.05 -20.28 -15.64
N ALA A 449 1.22 -20.00 -15.08
CA ALA A 449 2.31 -20.97 -15.07
C ALA A 449 2.01 -22.17 -14.15
N SER A 450 1.20 -22.02 -13.10
CA SER A 450 0.74 -23.18 -12.32
C SER A 450 -0.33 -24.01 -13.05
N SER A 451 -1.18 -23.39 -13.89
CA SER A 451 -2.25 -24.09 -14.61
C SER A 451 -1.74 -24.81 -15.86
N ASP A 452 -0.79 -24.23 -16.58
CA ASP A 452 -0.24 -24.80 -17.82
C ASP A 452 0.64 -26.03 -17.55
N PHE A 453 1.16 -26.16 -16.33
CA PHE A 453 2.08 -27.23 -15.92
C PHE A 453 1.46 -28.25 -14.97
N SER A 454 0.12 -28.35 -14.95
CA SER A 454 -0.56 -29.47 -14.29
C SER A 454 0.03 -30.79 -14.83
N PRO A 455 0.37 -31.77 -13.96
CA PRO A 455 1.14 -32.97 -14.33
C PRO A 455 0.51 -33.83 -15.45
N ASP A 456 -0.77 -33.61 -15.77
CA ASP A 456 -1.45 -34.22 -16.92
C ASP A 456 -0.96 -33.71 -18.30
N LYS A 457 -0.14 -32.65 -18.37
CA LYS A 457 0.39 -32.10 -19.62
C LYS A 457 1.92 -31.96 -19.61
N GLY A 458 2.62 -33.07 -19.39
CA GLY A 458 3.86 -33.35 -20.10
C GLY A 458 5.19 -33.00 -19.42
N LEU A 459 5.47 -33.60 -18.25
CA LEU A 459 6.85 -33.91 -17.86
C LEU A 459 6.94 -35.32 -17.27
N PRO A 460 7.96 -36.12 -17.63
CA PRO A 460 8.24 -37.39 -16.97
C PRO A 460 8.80 -37.12 -15.57
N GLU A 461 8.24 -37.80 -14.57
CA GLU A 461 8.80 -37.89 -13.21
C GLU A 461 10.21 -38.49 -13.25
N SER A 462 11.22 -37.65 -13.40
CA SER A 462 12.60 -38.02 -13.08
C SER A 462 13.26 -36.85 -12.38
N ILE A 463 13.48 -37.03 -11.08
CA ILE A 463 14.23 -36.12 -10.21
C ILE A 463 15.71 -36.47 -10.39
N PRO A 464 16.57 -35.60 -10.94
CA PRO A 464 18.00 -35.72 -10.74
C PRO A 464 18.34 -35.03 -9.42
N GLU A 465 18.92 -35.79 -8.48
CA GLU A 465 19.56 -35.24 -7.29
C GLU A 465 20.73 -34.34 -7.70
N TYR A 466 20.49 -33.05 -7.85
CA TYR A 466 21.55 -32.05 -7.81
C TYR A 466 21.56 -31.39 -6.44
N SER A 467 22.45 -31.93 -5.60
CA SER A 467 22.94 -31.35 -4.35
C SER A 467 23.50 -29.94 -4.60
N ASN A 468 22.64 -28.92 -4.48
CA ASN A 468 22.92 -27.57 -3.94
C ASN A 468 21.69 -26.66 -4.07
N THR A 469 20.50 -27.19 -3.75
CA THR A 469 19.26 -26.43 -3.76
C THR A 469 19.24 -25.48 -2.56
N ILE A 470 19.11 -24.18 -2.83
CA ILE A 470 18.69 -23.19 -1.84
C ILE A 470 17.40 -23.74 -1.21
N GLN A 471 17.43 -24.01 0.10
CA GLN A 471 16.27 -24.49 0.82
C GLN A 471 15.17 -23.43 0.72
N LEU A 472 14.12 -23.70 -0.07
CA LEU A 472 12.87 -22.94 -0.18
C LEU A 472 12.05 -22.94 1.13
N LYS A 473 12.67 -23.16 2.30
CA LYS A 473 12.01 -23.10 3.59
C LYS A 473 11.78 -21.67 4.10
N ASP A 474 12.42 -20.69 3.47
CA ASP A 474 12.40 -19.28 3.90
C ASP A 474 11.65 -18.36 2.92
N TRP A 475 10.66 -18.89 2.20
CA TRP A 475 9.68 -18.11 1.42
C TRP A 475 8.26 -18.29 1.94
#